data_AF-A0A0G1E7B3-F1
#
_entry.id   AF-A0A0G1E7B3-F1
#
_cell.length_a   1.000
_cell.length_b   1.000
_cell.length_c   1.000
_cell.angle_alpha   90.00
_cell.angle_beta   90.00
_cell.angle_gamma   90.00
#
_symmetry.space_group_name_H-M   'P 1'
#
loop_
_entity.id
_entity.type
_entity.pdbx_description
1 polymer ?
#
loop_
_entity_poly.entity_id
_entity_poly.type
_entity_poly.pdbx_seq_one_letter_code
_entity_poly.pdbx_strand_id
1 'polypeptide(L)'
;MATTRHDIAVWLQRGKDQNATHMIVVCDTFNWEDYPVYVLPGEDPREKETRYDGKDMQKIMEVYSFSLDLDMQLNEHRASHY
;
A
#
# COMPACT_ATOMS: atom_id res chain seq x y z
N MET A 1 -12.70 -0.60 -11.32
CA MET A 1 -13.36 0.32 -10.35
C MET A 1 -12.25 0.93 -9.53
N ALA A 2 -12.29 2.23 -9.23
CA ALA A 2 -11.27 2.83 -8.38
C ALA A 2 -11.45 2.33 -6.93
N THR A 3 -10.36 1.96 -6.27
CA THR A 3 -10.36 1.51 -4.88
C THR A 3 -10.85 2.62 -3.97
N THR A 4 -11.76 2.29 -3.04
CA THR A 4 -12.29 3.26 -2.09
C THR A 4 -11.48 3.27 -0.79
N ARG A 5 -11.59 4.35 -0.01
CA ARG A 5 -11.01 4.41 1.35
C ARG A 5 -11.45 3.26 2.26
N HIS A 6 -12.68 2.76 2.07
CA HIS A 6 -13.17 1.61 2.83
C HIS A 6 -12.41 0.33 2.46
N ASP A 7 -12.14 0.11 1.17
CA ASP A 7 -11.37 -1.05 0.70
C ASP A 7 -9.93 -1.01 1.24
N ILE A 8 -9.29 0.17 1.22
CA ILE A 8 -7.96 0.39 1.80
C ILE A 8 -7.98 0.12 3.30
N ALA A 9 -9.00 0.58 4.04
CA ALA A 9 -9.13 0.31 5.47
C ALA A 9 -9.23 -1.20 5.78
N VAL A 10 -9.96 -1.96 4.95
CA VAL A 10 -10.02 -3.43 5.06
C VAL A 10 -8.66 -4.06 4.81
N TRP A 11 -7.89 -3.58 3.83
CA TRP A 11 -6.53 -4.05 3.57
C TRP A 11 -5.57 -3.72 4.71
N LEU A 12 -5.64 -2.51 5.27
CA LEU A 12 -4.86 -2.12 6.43
C LEU A 12 -5.12 -3.06 7.62
N GLN A 13 -6.37 -3.41 7.88
CA GLN A 13 -6.69 -4.36 8.94
C GLN A 13 -6.04 -5.74 8.67
N ARG A 14 -6.11 -6.25 7.44
CA ARG A 14 -5.44 -7.50 7.05
C ARG A 14 -3.92 -7.41 7.17
N GLY A 15 -3.32 -6.26 6.92
CA GLY A 15 -1.89 -6.03 7.09
C GLY A 15 -1.47 -6.06 8.55
N LYS A 16 -2.28 -5.49 9.45
CA LYS A 16 -2.08 -5.62 10.91
C LYS A 16 -2.11 -7.07 11.36
N ASP A 17 -3.08 -7.85 10.88
CA ASP A 17 -3.20 -9.27 11.24
C ASP A 17 -1.99 -10.09 10.77
N GLN A 18 -1.30 -9.64 9.72
CA GLN A 18 -0.05 -10.23 9.20
C GLN A 18 1.21 -9.65 9.85
N ASN A 19 1.07 -8.76 10.83
CA ASN A 19 2.18 -8.06 11.50
C ASN A 19 3.10 -7.31 10.53
N ALA A 20 2.54 -6.76 9.44
CA ALA A 20 3.27 -5.97 8.45
C ALA A 20 3.75 -4.62 9.03
N THR A 21 4.85 -4.10 8.49
CA THR A 21 5.40 -2.78 8.84
C THR A 21 4.81 -1.69 7.95
N HIS A 22 4.59 -2.00 6.67
CA HIS A 22 3.99 -1.10 5.69
C HIS A 22 2.99 -1.83 4.78
N MET A 23 2.10 -1.06 4.18
CA MET A 23 1.24 -1.50 3.10
C MET A 23 1.37 -0.53 1.92
N ILE A 24 1.73 -1.07 0.76
CA ILE A 24 1.86 -0.32 -0.49
C ILE A 24 0.63 -0.64 -1.34
N VAL A 25 -0.10 0.39 -1.78
CA VAL A 25 -1.18 0.24 -2.76
C VAL A 25 -0.57 0.37 -4.15
N VAL A 26 -0.72 -0.69 -4.95
CA VAL A 26 -0.20 -0.76 -6.32
C VAL A 26 -1.38 -0.85 -7.28
N CYS A 27 -1.33 -0.08 -8.37
CA CYS A 27 -2.26 -0.15 -9.47
C CYS A 27 -1.64 -0.96 -10.62
N ASP A 28 -2.31 -2.03 -11.05
CA ASP A 28 -2.02 -2.69 -12.31
C ASP A 28 -2.64 -1.87 -13.45
N THR A 29 -1.81 -1.31 -14.33
CA THR A 29 -2.24 -0.46 -15.44
C THR A 29 -2.73 -1.26 -16.66
N PHE A 30 -2.68 -2.60 -16.62
CA PHE A 30 -3.30 -3.46 -17.62
C PHE A 30 -4.81 -3.54 -17.42
N ASN A 31 -5.28 -3.76 -16.19
CA ASN A 31 -6.70 -3.88 -15.84
C ASN A 31 -7.24 -2.69 -15.01
N TRP A 32 -6.38 -1.76 -14.59
CA TRP A 32 -6.68 -0.61 -13.73
C TRP A 32 -7.28 -1.01 -12.38
N GLU A 33 -6.78 -2.10 -11.81
CA GLU A 33 -7.15 -2.57 -10.48
C GLU A 33 -6.05 -2.28 -9.47
N ASP A 34 -6.43 -1.76 -8.30
CA ASP A 34 -5.48 -1.58 -7.21
C ASP A 34 -5.49 -2.78 -6.26
N TYR A 35 -4.33 -3.08 -5.68
CA TYR A 35 -4.16 -4.17 -4.73
C TYR A 35 -3.12 -3.83 -3.67
N PRO A 36 -3.24 -4.42 -2.45
CA PRO A 36 -2.30 -4.18 -1.37
C PRO A 36 -1.08 -5.10 -1.47
N VAL A 37 0.10 -4.53 -1.27
CA VAL A 37 1.37 -5.24 -1.09
C VAL A 37 1.85 -4.97 0.33
N TYR A 38 1.91 -6.01 1.16
CA TYR A 38 2.36 -5.90 2.54
C TYR A 38 3.88 -6.06 2.64
N VAL A 39 4.52 -5.20 3.42
CA VAL A 39 5.95 -5.28 3.77
C VAL A 39 6.04 -5.90 5.16
N LEU A 40 6.70 -7.04 5.29
CA LEU A 40 6.84 -7.76 6.55
C LEU A 40 8.06 -7.26 7.34
N PRO A 41 8.14 -7.57 8.65
CA PRO A 41 9.31 -7.22 9.46
C PRO A 41 10.58 -7.82 8.86
N GLY A 42 11.61 -6.97 8.67
CA GLY A 42 12.87 -7.37 8.04
C GLY A 42 12.94 -7.14 6.53
N GLU A 43 11.84 -6.72 5.89
CA GLU A 43 11.83 -6.21 4.52
C GLU A 43 11.95 -4.68 4.52
N ASP A 44 12.61 -4.13 3.49
CA ASP A 44 12.66 -2.69 3.27
C ASP A 44 11.52 -2.25 2.34
N PRO A 45 10.69 -1.26 2.74
CA PRO A 45 9.54 -0.82 1.96
C PRO A 45 9.94 -0.17 0.63
N ARG A 46 11.09 0.53 0.55
CA ARG A 46 11.59 1.13 -0.69
C ARG A 46 12.15 0.08 -1.63
N GLU A 47 12.86 -0.91 -1.12
CA GLU A 47 13.29 -2.05 -1.94
C GLU A 47 12.09 -2.81 -2.51
N LYS A 48 11.04 -2.99 -1.70
CA LYS A 48 9.81 -3.64 -2.15
C LYS A 48 9.12 -2.79 -3.21
N GLU A 49 8.94 -1.50 -2.97
CA GLU A 49 8.40 -0.53 -3.95
C GLU A 49 9.11 -0.62 -5.31
N THR A 50 10.45 -0.64 -5.33
CA THR A 50 11.26 -0.70 -6.57
C THR A 50 11.00 -1.98 -7.41
N ARG A 51 10.35 -2.99 -6.83
CA ARG A 51 9.91 -4.20 -7.56
C ARG A 51 8.60 -4.00 -8.30
N TYR A 52 7.77 -3.05 -7.86
CA TYR A 52 6.44 -2.77 -8.39
C TYR A 52 6.37 -1.42 -9.13
N ASP A 53 7.27 -0.49 -8.85
CA ASP A 53 7.29 0.82 -9.53
C ASP A 53 7.87 0.69 -10.95
N GLY A 54 7.01 0.90 -11.96
CA GLY A 54 7.39 0.95 -13.37
C GLY A 54 7.77 -0.40 -14.00
N LYS A 55 7.59 -1.51 -13.27
CA LYS A 55 7.78 -2.87 -13.77
C LYS A 55 6.45 -3.51 -14.10
N ASP A 56 6.41 -4.32 -15.15
CA ASP A 56 5.26 -5.14 -15.55
C ASP A 56 3.91 -4.41 -15.51
N MET A 57 3.89 -3.16 -16.00
CA MET A 57 2.69 -2.32 -16.06
C MET A 57 2.10 -1.96 -14.68
N GLN A 58 2.92 -1.87 -13.63
CA GLN A 58 2.47 -1.52 -12.28
C GLN A 58 2.90 -0.11 -11.87
N LYS A 59 2.06 0.54 -11.05
CA LYS A 59 2.29 1.89 -10.54
C LYS A 59 1.98 1.98 -9.05
N ILE A 60 2.87 2.60 -8.30
CA ILE A 60 2.65 2.88 -6.88
C ILE A 60 1.63 4.01 -6.74
N MET A 61 0.60 3.79 -5.92
CA MET A 61 -0.45 4.76 -5.67
C MET A 61 -0.27 5.42 -4.32
N GLU A 62 -0.08 4.62 -3.27
CA GLU A 62 -0.02 5.06 -1.88
C GLU A 62 0.86 4.12 -1.04
N VAL A 63 1.49 4.64 0.02
CA VAL A 63 2.26 3.86 0.99
C VAL A 63 1.84 4.25 2.40
N TYR A 64 1.41 3.26 3.17
CA TYR A 64 0.97 3.38 4.55
C TYR A 64 1.98 2.74 5.50
N SER A 65 2.26 3.39 6.62
CA SER A 65 3.07 2.83 7.71
C SER A 65 2.19 2.45 8.89
N PHE A 66 2.34 1.20 9.36
CA PHE A 66 1.65 0.71 10.56
C PHE A 66 2.24 1.28 11.86
N SER A 67 3.39 1.95 11.79
CA SER A 67 4.02 2.64 12.92
C SER A 67 3.41 4.03 13.21
N LEU A 68 2.63 4.56 12.27
CA LEU A 68 1.99 5.87 12.35
C LEU A 68 0.46 5.72 12.47
N ASP A 69 -0.22 6.83 12.79
CA ASP A 69 -1.68 6.87 12.85
C ASP A 69 -2.27 6.62 11.45
N LEU A 70 -3.03 5.53 11.29
CA LEU A 70 -3.59 5.14 9.99
C LEU A 70 -4.80 5.99 9.59
N ASP A 71 -5.57 6.50 10.55
CA ASP A 71 -6.74 7.33 10.27
C ASP A 71 -6.29 8.70 9.73
N MET A 72 -5.18 9.22 10.24
CA MET A 72 -4.51 10.39 9.66
C MET A 72 -4.11 10.12 8.20
N GLN A 73 -3.40 9.02 7.95
CA GLN A 73 -2.92 8.66 6.61
C GLN A 73 -4.06 8.44 5.61
N LEU A 74 -5.15 7.76 6.02
CA LEU A 74 -6.34 7.52 5.19
C LEU A 74 -7.10 8.79 4.81
N ASN A 75 -6.88 9.89 5.54
CA ASN A 75 -7.45 11.21 5.23
C ASN A 75 -6.56 12.06 4.32
N GLU A 76 -5.34 11.61 4.02
CA GLU A 76 -4.48 12.24 3.03
C GLU A 76 -5.01 11.99 1.61
N HIS A 77 -4.62 12.85 0.66
CA HIS A 77 -5.00 12.65 -0.73
C HIS A 77 -4.29 11.43 -1.34
N ARG A 78 -3.02 11.20 -0.96
CA ARG A 78 -2.22 10.00 -1.22
C ARG A 78 -1.17 9.87 -0.13
N ALA A 79 -1.22 8.78 0.63
CA ALA A 79 -0.23 8.49 1.66
C ALA A 79 1.12 8.11 1.04
N SER A 80 2.24 8.54 1.65
CA SER A 80 3.59 8.19 1.19
C SER A 80 4.58 8.05 2.36
N HIS A 81 4.25 7.19 3.32
CA HIS A 81 5.01 7.00 4.57
C HIS A 81 5.88 5.73 4.50
N TYR A 82 7.20 5.87 4.66
CA TYR A 82 8.21 4.79 4.62
C TYR A 82 8.98 4.67 5.92
#